data_AF-A0A2S0NA78-F1
#
_entry.id   AF-A0A2S0NA78-F1
#
_cell.length_a   1.000
_cell.length_b   1.000
_cell.length_c   1.000
_cell.angle_alpha   90.00
_cell.angle_beta   90.00
_cell.angle_gamma   90.00
#
_symmetry.space_group_name_H-M   'P 1'
#
loop_
_entity.id
_entity.type
_entity.pdbx_description
1 polymer ?
#
loop_
_entity_poly.entity_id
_entity_poly.type
_entity_poly.pdbx_seq_one_letter_code
_entity_poly.pdbx_strand_id
1 'polypeptide(L)'
;MVVRTRRQRILQAMGLYAAAAALIAYFGFHAYHGERGIHAKQQFIAQIDELNGQLATLRKERTEVARRVALLRSDAIDPDMLDERAREILNFVDPRDLVLITGRR
;
A
#
# COMPACT_ATOMS: atom_id res chain seq x y z
N MET A 1 47.97 18.46 -59.00
CA MET A 1 47.04 19.38 -58.30
C MET A 1 45.92 18.55 -57.67
N VAL A 2 45.98 18.28 -56.37
CA VAL A 2 45.07 17.33 -55.69
C VAL A 2 43.84 18.07 -55.18
N VAL A 3 42.75 18.02 -55.95
CA VAL A 3 41.45 18.65 -55.64
C VAL A 3 40.53 17.69 -54.86
N ARG A 4 41.06 16.96 -53.87
CA ARG A 4 40.27 15.92 -53.14
C ARG A 4 39.68 16.38 -51.79
N THR A 5 40.10 17.53 -51.26
CA THR A 5 39.74 17.96 -49.90
C THR A 5 38.27 18.42 -49.76
N ARG A 6 37.69 19.04 -50.80
CA ARG A 6 36.31 19.59 -50.74
C ARG A 6 35.25 18.49 -50.66
N ARG A 7 35.36 17.43 -51.47
CA ARG A 7 34.41 16.30 -51.47
C ARG A 7 34.47 15.51 -50.16
N GLN A 8 35.67 15.30 -49.61
CA GLN A 8 35.84 14.61 -48.33
C GLN A 8 35.18 15.36 -47.17
N ARG A 9 35.30 16.70 -47.12
CA ARG A 9 34.61 17.52 -46.10
C ARG A 9 33.09 17.48 -46.21
N ILE A 10 32.55 17.52 -47.44
CA ILE A 10 31.09 17.42 -47.66
C ILE A 10 30.58 16.03 -47.23
N LEU A 11 31.28 14.96 -47.60
CA LEU A 11 30.92 13.60 -47.20
C LEU A 11 31.00 13.41 -45.67
N GLN A 12 32.01 13.99 -45.01
CA GLN A 12 32.12 13.98 -43.55
C GLN A 12 30.98 14.73 -42.87
N ALA A 13 30.62 15.91 -43.38
CA ALA A 13 29.48 16.68 -42.85
C ALA A 13 28.16 15.91 -43.03
N MET A 14 27.92 15.34 -44.21
CA MET A 14 26.74 14.51 -44.45
C MET A 14 26.70 13.26 -43.55
N GLY A 15 27.85 12.61 -43.35
CA GLY A 15 27.96 11.47 -42.43
C GLY A 15 27.64 11.86 -40.98
N LEU A 16 28.11 13.02 -40.52
CA LEU A 16 27.79 13.56 -39.20
C LEU A 16 26.29 13.80 -39.04
N TYR A 17 25.65 14.46 -40.01
CA TYR A 17 24.20 14.71 -39.95
C TYR A 17 23.38 13.43 -40.03
N ALA A 18 23.79 12.46 -40.85
CA ALA A 18 23.13 11.17 -40.94
C ALA A 18 23.24 10.38 -39.61
N ALA A 19 24.41 10.39 -38.97
CA ALA A 19 24.61 9.76 -37.67
C ALA A 19 23.76 10.44 -36.58
N ALA A 20 23.70 11.78 -36.57
CA ALA A 20 22.85 12.53 -35.64
C ALA A 20 21.36 12.20 -35.85
N ALA A 21 20.90 12.16 -37.10
CA ALA A 21 19.52 11.77 -37.43
C ALA A 21 19.21 10.34 -37.00
N ALA A 22 20.13 9.40 -37.19
CA ALA A 22 19.98 8.01 -36.74
C ALA A 22 19.89 7.91 -35.21
N LEU A 23 20.72 8.65 -34.47
CA LEU A 23 20.63 8.71 -33.01
C LEU A 23 19.29 9.29 -32.55
N ILE A 24 18.83 10.39 -33.14
CA ILE A 24 17.53 11.00 -32.81
C ILE A 24 16.39 10.01 -33.09
N ALA A 25 16.43 9.32 -34.23
CA ALA A 25 15.42 8.32 -34.57
C ALA A 25 15.44 7.14 -33.59
N TYR A 26 16.62 6.65 -33.21
CA TYR A 26 16.79 5.58 -32.24
C TYR A 26 16.23 5.96 -30.87
N PHE A 27 16.63 7.12 -30.34
CA PHE A 27 16.14 7.61 -29.06
C PHE A 27 14.65 7.93 -29.11
N GLY A 28 14.14 8.51 -30.21
CA GLY A 28 12.72 8.78 -30.39
C GLY A 28 11.88 7.50 -30.42
N PHE A 29 12.34 6.48 -31.16
CA PHE A 29 11.67 5.18 -31.22
C PHE A 29 11.66 4.49 -29.86
N HIS A 30 12.80 4.48 -29.15
CA HIS A 30 12.91 3.91 -27.80
C HIS A 30 12.17 4.71 -26.73
N ALA A 31 12.00 6.03 -26.89
CA ALA A 31 11.16 6.82 -26.00
C ALA A 31 9.67 6.47 -26.15
N TYR A 32 9.25 6.09 -27.35
CA TYR A 32 7.86 5.69 -27.63
C TYR A 32 7.57 4.23 -27.25
N HIS A 33 8.47 3.30 -27.62
CA HIS A 33 8.29 1.85 -27.41
C HIS A 33 8.99 1.30 -26.17
N GLY A 34 9.76 2.12 -25.46
CA GLY A 34 10.47 1.69 -24.28
C GLY A 34 9.52 1.39 -23.12
N GLU A 35 9.95 0.49 -22.25
CA GLU A 35 9.25 0.03 -21.05
C GLU A 35 8.88 1.17 -20.05
N ARG A 36 9.52 2.35 -20.20
CA ARG A 36 9.27 3.58 -19.43
C ARG A 36 8.71 4.72 -20.30
N GLY A 37 8.21 4.40 -21.49
CA GLY A 37 7.62 5.36 -22.42
C GLY A 37 6.30 5.95 -21.90
N ILE A 38 5.78 6.91 -22.66
CA ILE A 38 4.55 7.67 -22.30
C ILE A 38 3.36 6.73 -22.04
N HIS A 39 3.26 5.64 -22.79
CA HIS A 39 2.20 4.63 -22.65
C HIS A 39 2.32 3.80 -21.36
N ALA A 40 3.53 3.38 -20.99
CA ALA A 40 3.77 2.65 -19.75
C ALA A 40 3.40 3.48 -18.53
N LYS A 41 3.69 4.79 -18.57
CA LYS A 41 3.30 5.72 -17.49
C LYS A 41 1.79 5.75 -17.25
N GLN A 42 0.97 5.72 -18.32
CA GLN A 42 -0.49 5.71 -18.18
C GLN A 42 -0.99 4.41 -17.55
N GLN A 43 -0.43 3.26 -17.96
CA GLN A 43 -0.76 1.97 -17.36
C GLN A 43 -0.36 1.89 -15.89
N PHE A 44 0.80 2.43 -15.52
CA PHE A 44 1.21 2.50 -14.12
C PHE A 44 0.33 3.42 -13.29
N ILE A 45 -0.12 4.57 -13.82
CA ILE A 45 -1.05 5.45 -13.11
C ILE A 45 -2.38 4.72 -12.86
N ALA A 46 -2.92 4.04 -13.87
CA ALA A 46 -4.15 3.26 -13.71
C ALA A 46 -4.00 2.14 -12.66
N GLN A 47 -2.88 1.41 -12.67
CA GLN A 47 -2.61 0.40 -11.63
C GLN A 47 -2.46 1.02 -10.24
N ILE A 48 -1.79 2.16 -10.11
CA ILE A 48 -1.66 2.86 -8.83
C ILE A 48 -3.04 3.24 -8.29
N ASP A 49 -3.92 3.77 -9.15
CA ASP A 49 -5.28 4.15 -8.75
C ASP A 49 -6.10 2.93 -8.33
N GLU A 50 -6.01 1.83 -9.07
CA GLU A 50 -6.66 0.56 -8.72
C GLU A 50 -6.18 0.02 -7.36
N LEU A 51 -4.87 -0.07 -7.17
CA LEU A 51 -4.28 -0.58 -5.92
C LEU A 51 -4.61 0.33 -4.73
N ASN A 52 -4.63 1.65 -4.93
CA ASN A 52 -5.04 2.59 -3.89
C ASN A 52 -6.52 2.40 -3.51
N GLY A 53 -7.39 2.14 -4.49
CA GLY A 53 -8.79 1.78 -4.25
C GLY A 53 -8.92 0.51 -3.41
N GLN A 54 -8.20 -0.56 -3.77
CA GLN A 54 -8.19 -1.81 -3.01
C GLN A 54 -7.68 -1.60 -1.58
N LEU A 55 -6.59 -0.84 -1.43
CA LEU A 55 -6.00 -0.53 -0.12
C LEU A 55 -6.94 0.28 0.77
N ALA A 56 -7.71 1.21 0.20
CA ALA A 56 -8.72 1.96 0.94
C ALA A 56 -9.84 1.03 1.46
N THR A 57 -10.30 0.07 0.66
CA THR A 57 -11.29 -0.92 1.04
C THR A 57 -10.78 -1.83 2.16
N LEU A 58 -9.58 -2.42 1.98
CA LEU A 58 -8.97 -3.28 3.00
C LEU A 58 -8.72 -2.54 4.32
N ARG A 59 -8.34 -1.26 4.26
CA ARG A 59 -8.20 -0.44 5.47
C ARG A 59 -9.53 -0.28 6.20
N LYS A 60 -10.63 -0.04 5.48
CA LYS A 60 -11.97 0.05 6.09
C LYS A 60 -12.35 -1.26 6.77
N GLU A 61 -12.18 -2.39 6.09
CA GLU A 61 -12.43 -3.71 6.67
C GLU A 61 -11.57 -3.94 7.92
N ARG A 62 -10.28 -3.64 7.86
CA ARG A 62 -9.39 -3.75 9.02
C ARG A 62 -9.84 -2.88 10.18
N THR A 63 -10.32 -1.66 9.93
CA THR A 63 -10.84 -0.78 11.00
C THR A 63 -12.13 -1.32 11.61
N GLU A 64 -12.99 -1.91 10.80
CA GLU A 64 -14.24 -2.49 11.28
C GLU A 64 -13.97 -3.75 12.12
N VAL A 65 -13.12 -4.64 11.63
CA VAL A 65 -12.68 -5.82 12.38
C VAL A 65 -11.94 -5.40 13.64
N ALA A 66 -11.05 -4.41 13.58
CA ALA A 66 -10.36 -3.89 14.77
C ALA A 66 -11.35 -3.33 15.79
N ARG A 67 -12.41 -2.64 15.36
CA ARG A 67 -13.48 -2.17 16.25
C ARG A 67 -14.24 -3.33 16.88
N ARG A 68 -14.62 -4.34 16.10
CA ARG A 68 -15.30 -5.55 16.61
C ARG A 68 -14.41 -6.31 17.60
N VAL A 69 -13.12 -6.47 17.29
CA VAL A 69 -12.14 -7.08 18.19
C VAL A 69 -11.95 -6.23 19.44
N ALA A 70 -11.94 -4.89 19.35
CA ALA A 70 -11.87 -4.04 20.54
C ALA A 70 -13.11 -4.18 21.43
N LEU A 71 -14.30 -4.36 20.84
CA LEU A 71 -15.53 -4.64 21.59
C LEU A 71 -15.55 -6.05 22.21
N LEU A 72 -14.82 -7.00 21.62
CA LEU A 72 -14.69 -8.37 22.13
C LEU A 72 -13.47 -8.57 23.03
N ARG A 73 -12.51 -7.64 23.01
CA ARG A 73 -11.32 -7.69 23.86
C ARG A 73 -11.73 -7.37 25.29
N SER A 74 -11.71 -8.42 26.06
CA SER A 74 -11.78 -8.50 27.51
C SER A 74 -10.60 -7.85 28.26
N ASP A 75 -9.69 -7.16 27.55
CA ASP A 75 -8.49 -6.54 28.15
C ASP A 75 -8.82 -5.27 28.96
N ALA A 76 -10.09 -4.86 28.95
CA ALA A 76 -10.68 -4.00 29.96
C ALA A 76 -12.00 -4.64 30.45
N ILE A 77 -11.99 -5.91 30.87
CA ILE A 77 -13.05 -6.37 31.76
C ILE A 77 -12.88 -5.61 33.06
N ASP A 78 -13.90 -4.85 33.42
CA ASP A 78 -14.00 -4.17 34.70
C ASP A 78 -13.79 -5.20 35.83
N PRO A 79 -12.82 -5.00 36.74
CA PRO A 79 -12.63 -5.87 37.90
C PRO A 79 -13.94 -6.13 38.67
N ASP A 80 -14.85 -5.16 38.73
CA ASP A 80 -16.14 -5.29 39.40
C ASP A 80 -17.05 -6.27 38.66
N MET A 81 -17.07 -6.23 37.32
CA MET A 81 -17.81 -7.20 36.50
C MET A 81 -17.24 -8.62 36.63
N LEU A 82 -15.93 -8.76 36.82
CA LEU A 82 -15.28 -10.04 37.10
C LEU A 82 -15.70 -10.58 38.48
N ASP A 83 -15.73 -9.71 39.50
CA ASP A 83 -16.13 -10.09 40.86
C ASP A 83 -17.61 -10.51 40.91
N GLU A 84 -18.49 -9.78 40.22
CA GLU A 84 -19.91 -10.16 40.07
C GLU A 84 -20.07 -11.54 39.42
N ARG A 85 -19.36 -11.80 38.31
CA ARG A 85 -19.45 -13.10 37.63
C ARG A 85 -18.83 -14.24 38.43
N ALA A 86 -17.76 -13.97 39.19
CA ALA A 86 -17.18 -14.94 40.10
C ALA A 86 -18.15 -15.28 41.24
N ARG A 87 -18.85 -14.30 41.81
CA ARG A 87 -19.91 -14.50 42.82
C ARG A 87 -21.08 -15.30 42.26
N GLU A 88 -21.53 -14.98 41.05
CA GLU A 88 -22.70 -15.61 40.43
C GLU A 88 -22.43 -17.07 40.01
N ILE A 89 -21.29 -17.33 39.37
CA ILE A 89 -20.99 -18.65 38.78
C ILE A 89 -20.32 -19.58 39.78
N LEU A 90 -19.37 -19.05 40.57
CA LEU A 90 -18.52 -19.85 41.44
C LEU A 90 -18.99 -19.82 42.91
N ASN A 91 -20.07 -19.09 43.23
CA ASN A 91 -20.44 -18.76 44.62
C ASN A 91 -19.24 -18.24 45.42
N PHE A 92 -18.33 -17.53 44.74
CA PHE A 92 -17.15 -16.96 45.37
C PHE A 92 -17.59 -15.79 46.27
N VAL A 93 -17.05 -15.71 47.49
CA VAL A 93 -17.31 -14.62 48.42
C VAL A 93 -15.98 -14.21 49.03
N ASP A 94 -15.72 -12.90 49.13
CA ASP A 94 -14.49 -12.43 49.76
C ASP A 94 -14.56 -12.71 51.26
N PRO A 95 -13.45 -13.15 51.91
CA PRO A 95 -13.43 -13.38 53.36
C PRO A 95 -13.84 -12.18 54.22
N ARG A 96 -13.85 -10.97 53.67
CA ARG A 96 -14.28 -9.74 54.35
C ARG A 96 -15.75 -9.38 54.12
N ASP A 97 -16.49 -10.16 53.31
CA ASP A 97 -17.89 -9.89 53.00
C ASP A 97 -18.85 -10.39 54.08
N LEU A 98 -19.90 -9.62 54.35
CA LEU A 98 -20.97 -10.00 55.26
C LEU A 98 -21.98 -10.90 54.55
N VAL A 99 -21.96 -12.20 54.85
CA VAL A 99 -22.93 -13.16 54.31
C VAL A 99 -24.18 -13.21 55.20
N LEU A 100 -25.32 -12.73 54.68
CA LEU A 100 -26.63 -12.85 55.32
C LEU A 100 -27.34 -14.13 54.85
N ILE A 101 -27.30 -15.18 55.66
CA ILE A 101 -28.08 -16.39 55.40
C ILE A 101 -29.52 -16.10 55.83
N THR A 102 -30.36 -15.73 54.86
CA THR A 102 -31.80 -15.59 55.11
C THR A 102 -32.43 -16.99 55.15
N GLY A 103 -32.64 -17.50 56.37
CA GLY A 103 -33.39 -18.73 56.59
C GLY A 103 -34.84 -18.51 56.19
N ARG A 104 -35.24 -19.01 55.02
CA ARG A 104 -36.64 -19.01 54.62
C ARG A 104 -37.38 -20.06 55.46
N ARG A 105 -38.39 -19.60 56.20
CA ARG A 105 -39.46 -20.49 56.70
C ARG A 105 -40.32 -20.97 55.54
#